data_AF-A0A2W2BRI2-F1
#
_entry.id   AF-A0A2W2BRI2-F1
#
_cell.length_a   1.000
_cell.length_b   1.000
_cell.length_c   1.000
_cell.angle_alpha   90.00
_cell.angle_beta   90.00
_cell.angle_gamma   90.00
#
_symmetry.space_group_name_H-M   'P 1'
#
loop_
_entity.id
_entity.type
_entity.pdbx_description
1 polymer ?
#
loop_
_entity_poly.entity_id
_entity_poly.type
_entity_poly.pdbx_seq_one_letter_code
_entity_poly.pdbx_strand_id
1 'polypeptide(L)'
;MSICARRRLPGPSRAPRSDAGHIGPVARNLSLPQSCYGAVSNTADALPRVIPVRRFVLALLAIAFSTFGLSSAALADKCPAEGFVKSAGQAYDRAAAAGSASAFASAAARFSDLRSLSFFALGQYRKDLPKSREAEYLDLTRNFIGNTLKRHGSGLRGGNLEVIDCDASGSGLVVTTRSASGKKIVFRLARAGGGYTVKDVNMQGIWLAQQMRSKFTGTVSRKGIDGLFAYLGG
;
A
#
# COMPACT_ATOMS: atom_id res chain seq x y z
N MET A 1 28.25 23.02 -13.57
CA MET A 1 28.09 23.64 -12.24
C MET A 1 26.84 24.51 -12.27
N SER A 2 25.74 24.06 -11.66
CA SER A 2 24.48 24.80 -11.59
C SER A 2 24.23 25.27 -10.16
N ILE A 3 24.14 26.58 -9.98
CA ILE A 3 23.81 27.24 -8.71
C ILE A 3 22.33 27.61 -8.76
N CYS A 4 21.48 26.84 -8.07
CA CYS A 4 20.10 27.24 -7.79
C CYS A 4 20.04 27.85 -6.39
N ALA A 5 19.99 29.18 -6.33
CA ALA A 5 19.79 29.92 -5.09
C ALA A 5 18.29 29.91 -4.68
N ARG A 6 18.02 29.49 -3.44
CA ARG A 6 16.71 29.58 -2.78
C ARG A 6 16.36 31.04 -2.46
N ARG A 7 15.21 31.53 -2.90
CA ARG A 7 14.56 32.70 -2.28
C ARG A 7 13.55 32.26 -1.23
N ARG A 8 13.73 32.84 -0.04
CA ARG A 8 12.93 32.68 1.18
C ARG A 8 11.76 33.68 1.08
N LEU A 9 10.51 33.22 1.16
CA LEU A 9 9.35 34.10 1.24
C LEU A 9 8.96 34.35 2.70
N PRO A 10 8.55 35.58 3.07
CA PRO A 10 8.17 35.94 4.43
C PRO A 10 6.78 35.41 4.79
N GLY A 11 6.61 34.98 6.04
CA GLY A 11 5.34 34.50 6.58
C GLY A 11 4.39 35.66 6.96
N PRO A 12 3.07 35.45 6.88
CA PRO A 12 2.10 36.43 7.39
C PRO A 12 1.70 36.16 8.85
N SER A 13 1.58 37.27 9.57
CA SER A 13 1.20 37.43 10.98
C SER A 13 -0.29 37.18 11.24
N ARG A 14 -0.65 36.81 12.48
CA ARG A 14 -2.03 36.60 12.98
C ARG A 14 -2.71 37.92 13.37
N ALA A 15 -4.03 38.02 13.15
CA ALA A 15 -5.10 38.40 14.11
C ALA A 15 -6.47 38.55 13.37
N PRO A 16 -7.62 38.81 14.03
CA PRO A 16 -8.41 37.91 14.88
C PRO A 16 -9.88 37.71 14.40
N ARG A 17 -10.66 36.92 15.16
CA ARG A 17 -12.09 36.55 15.01
C ARG A 17 -13.07 37.75 15.05
N SER A 18 -14.15 37.67 14.26
CA SER A 18 -15.50 38.12 14.62
C SER A 18 -16.57 37.44 13.72
N ASP A 19 -17.80 37.44 14.20
CA ASP A 19 -18.94 36.57 13.90
C ASP A 19 -19.85 37.00 12.71
N ALA A 20 -20.73 36.06 12.35
CA ALA A 20 -22.11 36.21 11.86
C ALA A 20 -22.41 36.64 10.41
N GLY A 21 -23.06 35.71 9.68
CA GLY A 21 -24.35 35.96 9.04
C GLY A 21 -24.42 36.21 7.52
N HIS A 22 -25.30 35.44 6.87
CA HIS A 22 -26.05 35.72 5.62
C HIS A 22 -25.53 35.27 4.22
N ILE A 23 -26.10 34.13 3.77
CA ILE A 23 -26.82 33.80 2.51
C ILE A 23 -26.46 34.55 1.20
N GLY A 24 -26.10 33.77 0.15
CA GLY A 24 -26.36 34.10 -1.27
C GLY A 24 -25.27 33.63 -2.28
N PRO A 25 -25.59 32.92 -3.37
CA PRO A 25 -24.59 32.34 -4.28
C PRO A 25 -24.25 33.24 -5.47
N VAL A 26 -22.98 33.26 -5.88
CA VAL A 26 -22.54 33.86 -7.15
C VAL A 26 -21.66 32.85 -7.90
N ALA A 27 -22.17 32.42 -9.05
CA ALA A 27 -21.41 31.73 -10.09
C ALA A 27 -20.95 32.76 -11.15
N ARG A 28 -19.69 32.68 -11.59
CA ARG A 28 -19.26 32.58 -13.01
C ARG A 28 -17.80 32.98 -13.26
N ASN A 29 -17.25 32.26 -14.24
CA ASN A 29 -16.29 32.67 -15.28
C ASN A 29 -14.77 32.64 -15.01
N LEU A 30 -14.17 31.58 -15.56
CA LEU A 30 -13.21 31.61 -16.69
C LEU A 30 -12.25 32.80 -16.78
N SER A 31 -10.95 32.52 -16.66
CA SER A 31 -9.92 33.02 -17.59
C SER A 31 -8.61 32.24 -17.41
N LEU A 32 -8.17 31.62 -18.50
CA LEU A 32 -6.80 31.17 -18.73
C LEU A 32 -5.94 32.38 -19.11
N PRO A 33 -4.65 32.45 -18.74
CA PRO A 33 -3.69 33.25 -19.47
C PRO A 33 -2.75 32.41 -20.32
N GLN A 34 -2.46 33.02 -21.46
CA GLN A 34 -1.80 32.50 -22.65
C GLN A 34 -0.28 32.33 -22.50
N SER A 35 0.20 31.32 -23.24
CA SER A 35 1.34 31.36 -24.17
C SER A 35 2.13 32.68 -24.22
N CYS A 36 3.42 32.60 -23.90
CA CYS A 36 4.41 33.62 -24.26
C CYS A 36 5.36 33.03 -25.30
N TYR A 37 5.10 33.40 -26.55
CA TYR A 37 6.02 33.31 -27.68
C TYR A 37 7.13 34.37 -27.52
N GLY A 38 8.37 34.00 -27.82
CA GLY A 38 9.50 34.93 -27.96
C GLY A 38 10.30 34.58 -29.20
N ALA A 39 10.13 35.37 -30.25
CA ALA A 39 11.01 35.44 -31.42
C ALA A 39 12.16 36.44 -31.15
N VAL A 40 13.26 36.35 -31.91
CA VAL A 40 13.89 37.45 -32.68
C VAL A 40 15.23 36.99 -33.29
N SER A 41 15.21 36.97 -34.63
CA SER A 41 16.20 37.10 -35.72
C SER A 41 17.73 37.17 -35.49
N ASN A 42 18.47 36.56 -36.44
CA ASN A 42 19.30 37.35 -37.37
C ASN A 42 19.61 36.67 -38.71
N THR A 43 19.71 37.54 -39.72
CA THR A 43 19.98 37.48 -41.18
C THR A 43 21.22 36.67 -41.59
N ALA A 44 21.18 35.80 -42.61
CA ALA A 44 21.27 36.01 -44.07
C ALA A 44 22.71 35.85 -44.65
N ASP A 45 22.75 35.46 -45.93
CA ASP A 45 23.87 35.41 -46.89
C ASP A 45 24.83 34.19 -46.93
N ALA A 46 24.53 33.26 -47.86
CA ALA A 46 25.46 32.89 -48.94
C ALA A 46 24.77 32.02 -50.01
N LEU A 47 24.98 32.41 -51.28
CA LEU A 47 24.36 31.94 -52.53
C LEU A 47 24.86 30.57 -53.06
N PRO A 48 24.24 30.01 -54.14
CA PRO A 48 24.24 28.58 -54.43
C PRO A 48 25.36 28.13 -55.37
N ARG A 49 25.74 26.85 -55.30
CA ARG A 49 26.47 26.17 -56.38
C ARG A 49 25.60 25.08 -57.02
N VAL A 50 25.28 25.35 -58.28
CA VAL A 50 24.68 24.44 -59.25
C VAL A 50 25.70 23.33 -59.54
N ILE A 51 25.33 22.06 -59.33
CA ILE A 51 26.12 20.90 -59.78
C ILE A 51 25.32 20.21 -60.90
N PRO A 52 25.92 20.01 -62.09
CA PRO A 52 25.21 19.49 -63.25
C PRO A 52 24.89 18.00 -63.11
N VAL A 53 23.62 17.67 -63.38
CA VAL A 53 23.09 16.32 -63.52
C VAL A 53 23.65 15.69 -64.79
N ARG A 54 24.47 14.65 -64.67
CA ARG A 54 24.79 13.76 -65.79
C ARG A 54 24.66 12.30 -65.38
N ARG A 55 23.44 11.81 -65.63
CA ARG A 55 23.02 10.43 -65.95
C ARG A 55 24.14 9.39 -65.87
N PHE A 56 24.16 8.62 -64.78
CA PHE A 56 24.56 7.21 -64.85
C PHE A 56 23.50 6.34 -64.18
N VAL A 57 23.03 5.45 -65.03
CA VAL A 57 21.99 4.43 -64.95
C VAL A 57 22.35 3.32 -63.91
N LEU A 58 21.32 2.84 -63.20
CA LEU A 58 21.16 1.52 -62.54
C LEU A 58 22.07 1.14 -61.35
N ALA A 59 21.47 1.11 -60.14
CA ALA A 59 21.29 -0.14 -59.39
C ALA A 59 20.34 0.09 -58.19
N LEU A 60 19.16 -0.52 -58.28
CA LEU A 60 18.21 -0.72 -57.19
C LEU A 60 18.81 -1.69 -56.15
N LEU A 61 18.84 -1.31 -54.86
CA LEU A 61 18.66 -2.30 -53.79
C LEU A 61 18.14 -1.65 -52.49
N ALA A 62 16.82 -1.80 -52.36
CA ALA A 62 16.02 -1.97 -51.15
C ALA A 62 16.48 -1.35 -49.83
N ILE A 63 15.70 -0.35 -49.42
CA ILE A 63 15.40 0.00 -48.04
C ILE A 63 15.02 -1.27 -47.26
N ALA A 64 15.80 -1.61 -46.24
CA ALA A 64 15.37 -2.47 -45.14
C ALA A 64 15.98 -1.93 -43.85
N PHE A 65 15.51 -0.77 -43.41
CA PHE A 65 15.67 -0.31 -42.03
C PHE A 65 14.80 -1.23 -41.15
N SER A 66 15.31 -2.40 -40.82
CA SER A 66 14.72 -3.27 -39.80
C SER A 66 14.99 -2.65 -38.44
N THR A 67 14.20 -1.64 -38.06
CA THR A 67 13.99 -1.29 -36.66
C THR A 67 13.28 -2.47 -36.00
N PHE A 68 14.03 -3.48 -35.60
CA PHE A 68 13.57 -4.49 -34.65
C PHE A 68 13.34 -3.77 -33.33
N GLY A 69 12.14 -3.26 -33.14
CA GLY A 69 11.65 -2.90 -31.82
C GLY A 69 11.64 -4.17 -30.99
N LEU A 70 12.57 -4.28 -30.03
CA LEU A 70 12.37 -5.15 -28.89
C LEU A 70 11.19 -4.57 -28.11
N SER A 71 9.98 -4.91 -28.53
CA SER A 71 8.82 -4.88 -27.67
C SER A 71 9.08 -5.93 -26.60
N SER A 72 9.67 -5.54 -25.48
CA SER A 72 9.50 -6.27 -24.24
C SER A 72 8.00 -6.28 -23.98
N ALA A 73 7.33 -7.36 -24.35
CA ALA A 73 6.08 -7.70 -23.71
C ALA A 73 6.44 -7.74 -22.22
N ALA A 74 5.97 -6.73 -21.47
CA ALA A 74 5.91 -6.87 -20.03
C ALA A 74 5.04 -8.12 -19.82
N LEU A 75 5.70 -9.25 -19.53
CA LEU A 75 4.99 -10.37 -18.93
C LEU A 75 4.31 -9.75 -17.73
N ALA A 76 2.99 -9.86 -17.64
CA ALA A 76 2.29 -9.58 -16.41
C ALA A 76 2.93 -10.50 -15.37
N ASP A 77 3.89 -9.96 -14.60
CA ASP A 77 4.62 -10.74 -13.62
C ASP A 77 3.58 -11.27 -12.64
N LYS A 78 3.34 -12.58 -12.69
CA LYS A 78 2.45 -13.24 -11.74
C LYS A 78 2.94 -12.88 -10.35
N CYS A 79 2.02 -12.45 -9.50
CA CYS A 79 2.36 -11.99 -8.15
C CYS A 79 3.20 -13.06 -7.44
N PRO A 80 4.45 -12.77 -7.03
CA PRO A 80 5.35 -13.78 -6.49
C PRO A 80 4.91 -14.29 -5.11
N ALA A 81 3.87 -13.68 -4.51
CA ALA A 81 3.24 -14.11 -3.27
C ALA A 81 1.86 -14.76 -3.46
N GLU A 82 1.41 -15.01 -4.70
CA GLU A 82 0.06 -15.53 -4.98
C GLU A 82 -0.24 -16.83 -4.23
N GLY A 83 0.65 -17.81 -4.29
CA GLY A 83 0.49 -19.07 -3.57
C GLY A 83 0.42 -18.90 -2.06
N PHE A 84 1.19 -17.95 -1.51
CA PHE A 84 1.19 -17.63 -0.08
C PHE A 84 -0.15 -17.03 0.37
N VAL A 85 -0.67 -16.03 -0.33
CA VAL A 85 -1.95 -15.39 0.04
C VAL A 85 -3.14 -16.34 -0.15
N LYS A 86 -3.13 -17.16 -1.20
CA LYS A 86 -4.15 -18.21 -1.40
C LYS A 86 -4.14 -19.23 -0.27
N SER A 87 -2.95 -19.69 0.14
CA SER A 87 -2.80 -20.62 1.28
C SER A 87 -3.28 -20.00 2.59
N ALA A 88 -3.00 -18.72 2.82
CA ALA A 88 -3.48 -18.00 3.99
C ALA A 88 -5.01 -17.94 3.99
N GLY A 89 -5.63 -17.50 2.87
CA GLY A 89 -7.08 -17.46 2.72
C GLY A 89 -7.75 -18.80 3.01
N GLN A 90 -7.24 -19.88 2.42
CA GLN A 90 -7.76 -21.24 2.65
C GLN A 90 -7.65 -21.71 4.10
N ALA A 91 -6.61 -21.30 4.83
CA ALA A 91 -6.48 -21.63 6.25
C ALA A 91 -7.51 -20.89 7.11
N TYR A 92 -7.75 -19.61 6.82
CA TYR A 92 -8.79 -18.82 7.50
C TYR A 92 -10.20 -19.30 7.15
N ASP A 93 -10.45 -19.68 5.89
CA ASP A 93 -11.72 -20.28 5.48
C ASP A 93 -12.02 -21.58 6.23
N ARG A 94 -11.03 -22.48 6.36
CA ARG A 94 -11.18 -23.72 7.14
C ARG A 94 -11.42 -23.44 8.62
N ALA A 95 -10.70 -22.48 9.20
CA ALA A 95 -10.93 -22.06 10.59
C ALA A 95 -12.34 -21.51 10.80
N ALA A 96 -12.84 -20.72 9.85
CA ALA A 96 -14.19 -20.17 9.87
C ALA A 96 -15.27 -21.25 9.71
N ALA A 97 -15.08 -22.21 8.80
CA ALA A 97 -15.97 -23.34 8.61
C ALA A 97 -16.05 -24.22 9.88
N ALA A 98 -14.93 -24.39 10.59
CA ALA A 98 -14.88 -25.13 11.85
C ALA A 98 -15.44 -24.34 13.05
N GLY A 99 -15.64 -23.02 12.94
CA GLY A 99 -16.07 -22.17 14.06
C GLY A 99 -15.11 -22.20 15.26
N SER A 100 -13.82 -22.46 15.03
CA SER A 100 -12.85 -22.78 16.08
C SER A 100 -11.84 -21.66 16.31
N ALA A 101 -11.80 -21.15 17.55
CA ALA A 101 -10.85 -20.12 17.96
C ALA A 101 -9.40 -20.62 17.86
N SER A 102 -9.14 -21.88 18.20
CA SER A 102 -7.80 -22.47 18.12
C SER A 102 -7.35 -22.66 16.66
N ALA A 103 -8.27 -22.99 15.75
CA ALA A 103 -7.99 -23.05 14.31
C ALA A 103 -7.62 -21.67 13.75
N PHE A 104 -8.37 -20.62 14.14
CA PHE A 104 -8.07 -19.24 13.75
C PHE A 104 -6.70 -18.77 14.28
N ALA A 105 -6.43 -19.01 15.56
CA ALA A 105 -5.14 -18.68 16.17
C ALA A 105 -3.98 -19.41 15.48
N SER A 106 -4.19 -20.67 15.08
CA SER A 106 -3.18 -21.47 14.37
C SER A 106 -2.95 -20.99 12.94
N ALA A 107 -4.01 -20.58 12.22
CA ALA A 107 -3.87 -19.93 10.93
C ALA A 107 -3.07 -18.62 11.05
N ALA A 108 -3.41 -17.78 12.03
CA ALA A 108 -2.67 -16.54 12.28
C ALA A 108 -1.20 -16.77 12.62
N ALA A 109 -0.90 -17.76 13.47
CA ALA A 109 0.47 -18.15 13.84
C ALA A 109 1.28 -18.69 12.64
N ARG A 110 0.62 -19.37 11.70
CA ARG A 110 1.30 -19.94 10.52
C ARG A 110 1.66 -18.89 9.48
N PHE A 111 0.81 -17.89 9.28
CA PHE A 111 0.98 -16.92 8.19
C PHE A 111 1.49 -15.55 8.66
N SER A 112 1.49 -15.29 9.97
CA SER A 112 1.95 -14.02 10.55
C SER A 112 2.96 -14.26 11.65
N ASP A 113 3.93 -13.35 11.78
CA ASP A 113 4.76 -13.26 12.98
C ASP A 113 3.92 -12.65 14.12
N LEU A 114 3.26 -13.51 14.89
CA LEU A 114 2.42 -13.10 16.00
C LEU A 114 3.19 -12.39 17.11
N ARG A 115 4.46 -12.75 17.36
CA ARG A 115 5.26 -12.07 18.38
C ARG A 115 5.46 -10.61 17.99
N SER A 116 5.96 -10.35 16.79
CA SER A 116 6.12 -8.99 16.29
C SER A 116 4.80 -8.22 16.22
N LEU A 117 3.70 -8.88 15.83
CA LEU A 117 2.36 -8.30 15.77
C LEU A 117 1.84 -7.91 17.16
N SER A 118 1.99 -8.78 18.16
CA SER A 118 1.61 -8.50 19.55
C SER A 118 2.39 -7.28 20.07
N PHE A 119 3.71 -7.27 19.91
CA PHE A 119 4.50 -6.10 20.30
C PHE A 119 4.11 -4.84 19.53
N PHE A 120 3.82 -4.93 18.24
CA PHE A 120 3.26 -3.83 17.47
C PHE A 120 1.97 -3.27 18.08
N ALA A 121 1.10 -4.13 18.60
CA ALA A 121 -0.15 -3.72 19.23
C ALA A 121 0.05 -2.91 20.54
N LEU A 122 1.12 -3.18 21.31
CA LEU A 122 1.44 -2.41 22.52
C LEU A 122 1.86 -0.96 22.25
N GLY A 123 2.37 -0.68 21.05
CA GLY A 123 2.82 0.66 20.66
C GLY A 123 3.80 1.29 21.65
N GLN A 124 3.51 2.51 22.11
CA GLN A 124 4.35 3.22 23.08
C GLN A 124 4.47 2.50 24.44
N TYR A 125 3.53 1.61 24.78
CA TYR A 125 3.50 0.88 26.05
C TYR A 125 4.33 -0.41 26.04
N ARG A 126 5.08 -0.69 24.98
CA ARG A 126 5.97 -1.87 24.90
C ARG A 126 6.91 -1.99 26.10
N LYS A 127 7.42 -0.86 26.59
CA LYS A 127 8.34 -0.80 27.73
C LYS A 127 7.66 -1.11 29.07
N ASP A 128 6.33 -1.02 29.13
CA ASP A 128 5.55 -1.26 30.34
C ASP A 128 5.19 -2.75 30.51
N LEU A 129 5.46 -3.59 29.50
CA LEU A 129 5.32 -5.04 29.61
C LEU A 129 6.47 -5.61 30.46
N PRO A 130 6.20 -6.20 31.64
CA PRO A 130 7.24 -6.86 32.42
C PRO A 130 7.83 -8.04 31.65
N LYS A 131 9.16 -8.14 31.62
CA LYS A 131 9.86 -9.22 30.89
C LYS A 131 9.46 -10.61 31.36
N SER A 132 9.19 -10.79 32.65
CA SER A 132 8.71 -12.04 33.24
C SER A 132 7.33 -12.47 32.73
N ARG A 133 6.52 -11.54 32.21
CA ARG A 133 5.14 -11.78 31.75
C ARG A 133 5.00 -11.74 30.23
N GLU A 134 6.11 -11.70 29.50
CA GLU A 134 6.09 -11.68 28.04
C GLU A 134 5.40 -12.91 27.45
N ALA A 135 5.70 -14.10 27.97
CA ALA A 135 5.07 -15.35 27.51
C ALA A 135 3.55 -15.34 27.71
N GLU A 136 3.10 -14.96 28.91
CA GLU A 136 1.67 -14.80 29.25
C GLU A 136 0.98 -13.82 28.29
N TYR A 137 1.60 -12.66 28.02
CA TYR A 137 1.07 -11.68 27.07
C TYR A 137 0.90 -12.24 25.66
N LEU A 138 1.89 -13.00 25.17
CA LEU A 138 1.86 -13.59 23.84
C LEU A 138 0.75 -14.65 23.72
N ASP A 139 0.59 -15.49 24.75
CA ASP A 139 -0.45 -16.51 24.80
C ASP A 139 -1.85 -15.89 24.88
N LEU A 140 -2.04 -14.89 25.75
CA LEU A 140 -3.28 -14.13 25.84
C LEU A 140 -3.63 -13.45 24.52
N THR A 141 -2.64 -12.86 23.84
CA THR A 141 -2.87 -12.22 22.53
C THR A 141 -3.25 -13.24 21.45
N ARG A 142 -2.61 -14.41 21.43
CA ARG A 142 -2.97 -15.51 20.52
C ARG A 142 -4.41 -15.97 20.74
N ASN A 143 -4.81 -16.14 22.00
CA ASN A 143 -6.18 -16.52 22.36
C ASN A 143 -7.18 -15.43 21.99
N PHE A 144 -6.86 -14.17 22.25
CA PHE A 144 -7.67 -13.02 21.86
C PHE A 144 -7.92 -12.97 20.34
N ILE A 145 -6.89 -13.19 19.52
CA ILE A 145 -7.02 -13.26 18.06
C ILE A 145 -7.97 -14.39 17.67
N GLY A 146 -7.75 -15.59 18.21
CA GLY A 146 -8.58 -16.76 17.93
C GLY A 146 -10.06 -16.52 18.28
N ASN A 147 -10.32 -16.03 19.48
CA ASN A 147 -11.68 -15.76 19.98
C ASN A 147 -12.36 -14.62 19.21
N THR A 148 -11.62 -13.56 18.89
CA THR A 148 -12.15 -12.43 18.10
C THR A 148 -12.54 -12.89 16.69
N LEU A 149 -11.70 -13.70 16.03
CA LEU A 149 -12.00 -14.25 14.72
C LEU A 149 -13.08 -15.32 14.77
N LYS A 150 -13.20 -16.11 15.85
CA LYS A 150 -14.36 -16.99 16.02
C LYS A 150 -15.68 -16.20 16.06
N ARG A 151 -15.71 -15.07 16.79
CA ARG A 151 -16.93 -14.25 16.94
C ARG A 151 -17.28 -13.43 15.69
N HIS A 152 -16.27 -12.92 14.99
CA HIS A 152 -16.47 -11.91 13.92
C HIS A 152 -15.90 -12.33 12.56
N GLY A 153 -15.20 -13.45 12.49
CA GLY A 153 -14.52 -13.95 11.30
C GLY A 153 -15.42 -14.70 10.32
N SER A 154 -16.73 -14.76 10.53
CA SER A 154 -17.66 -15.24 9.50
C SER A 154 -17.53 -14.44 8.20
N GLY A 155 -17.16 -13.15 8.32
CA GLY A 155 -16.86 -12.27 7.19
C GLY A 155 -15.60 -12.66 6.40
N LEU A 156 -14.67 -13.44 6.99
CA LEU A 156 -13.48 -13.98 6.34
C LEU A 156 -13.79 -15.12 5.38
N ARG A 157 -15.00 -15.71 5.45
CA ARG A 157 -15.43 -16.73 4.50
C ARG A 157 -15.47 -16.12 3.11
N GLY A 158 -14.55 -16.56 2.26
CA GLY A 158 -14.31 -15.97 0.95
C GLY A 158 -14.12 -16.98 -0.17
N GLY A 159 -13.80 -18.24 0.16
CA GLY A 159 -13.40 -19.22 -0.83
C GLY A 159 -12.04 -18.86 -1.44
N ASN A 160 -11.78 -19.38 -2.63
CA ASN A 160 -10.54 -19.10 -3.35
C ASN A 160 -10.38 -17.59 -3.57
N LEU A 161 -9.24 -17.05 -3.13
CA LEU A 161 -8.86 -15.66 -3.36
C LEU A 161 -8.25 -15.52 -4.75
N GLU A 162 -8.80 -14.62 -5.55
CA GLU A 162 -8.19 -14.15 -6.80
C GLU A 162 -7.23 -13.00 -6.47
N VAL A 163 -5.97 -13.08 -6.92
CA VAL A 163 -5.04 -11.95 -6.83
C VAL A 163 -5.32 -11.02 -8.00
N ILE A 164 -5.69 -9.78 -7.69
CA ILE A 164 -6.05 -8.78 -8.70
C ILE A 164 -5.04 -7.64 -8.79
N ASP A 165 -4.14 -7.52 -7.80
CA ASP A 165 -3.07 -6.53 -7.79
C ASP A 165 -1.92 -6.98 -6.88
N CYS A 166 -0.70 -6.58 -7.19
CA CYS A 166 0.50 -6.98 -6.46
C CYS A 166 1.63 -5.97 -6.62
N ASP A 167 1.71 -5.04 -5.67
CA ASP A 167 2.67 -3.94 -5.69
C ASP A 167 3.84 -4.19 -4.75
N ALA A 168 5.02 -3.71 -5.15
CA ALA A 168 6.14 -3.57 -4.24
C ALA A 168 5.86 -2.47 -3.19
N SER A 169 6.21 -2.72 -1.93
CA SER A 169 6.06 -1.74 -0.85
C SER A 169 7.23 -1.84 0.13
N GLY A 170 8.19 -0.93 -0.02
CA GLY A 170 9.46 -1.01 0.72
C GLY A 170 10.17 -2.34 0.43
N SER A 171 10.52 -3.09 1.47
CA SER A 171 11.09 -4.45 1.37
C SER A 171 10.05 -5.57 1.26
N GLY A 172 8.77 -5.21 1.17
CA GLY A 172 7.63 -6.13 1.17
C GLY A 172 6.75 -6.00 -0.06
N LEU A 173 5.53 -6.53 0.05
CA LEU A 173 4.50 -6.47 -1.00
C LEU A 173 3.17 -6.01 -0.42
N VAL A 174 2.36 -5.33 -1.23
CA VAL A 174 0.93 -5.12 -1.01
C VAL A 174 0.18 -5.94 -2.04
N VAL A 175 -0.56 -6.95 -1.59
CA VAL A 175 -1.29 -7.87 -2.47
C VAL A 175 -2.77 -7.63 -2.29
N THR A 176 -3.45 -7.20 -3.36
CA THR A 176 -4.91 -7.08 -3.35
C THR A 176 -5.52 -8.35 -3.90
N THR A 177 -6.50 -8.87 -3.16
CA THR A 177 -7.29 -10.02 -3.56
C THR A 177 -8.78 -9.72 -3.61
N ARG A 178 -9.50 -10.54 -4.35
CA ARG A 178 -10.96 -10.59 -4.39
C ARG A 178 -11.43 -11.99 -4.01
N SER A 179 -12.36 -12.09 -3.06
CA SER A 179 -13.04 -13.35 -2.73
C SER A 179 -14.06 -13.73 -3.81
N ALA A 180 -14.55 -14.97 -3.80
CA ALA A 180 -15.65 -15.40 -4.67
C ALA A 180 -16.93 -14.56 -4.46
N SER A 181 -17.13 -14.02 -3.26
CA SER A 181 -18.24 -13.10 -2.93
C SER A 181 -17.98 -11.63 -3.29
N GLY A 182 -16.89 -11.34 -4.02
CA GLY A 182 -16.54 -9.99 -4.46
C GLY A 182 -15.90 -9.10 -3.38
N LYS A 183 -15.65 -9.63 -2.17
CA LYS A 183 -15.02 -8.85 -1.08
C LYS A 183 -13.55 -8.61 -1.39
N LYS A 184 -13.12 -7.36 -1.28
CA LYS A 184 -11.72 -6.97 -1.39
C LYS A 184 -11.00 -7.23 -0.06
N ILE A 185 -9.87 -7.94 -0.14
CA ILE A 185 -8.96 -8.18 0.99
C ILE A 185 -7.56 -7.79 0.54
N VAL A 186 -6.89 -6.91 1.30
CA VAL A 186 -5.53 -6.45 0.99
C VAL A 186 -4.56 -6.97 2.03
N PHE A 187 -3.48 -7.60 1.61
CA PHE A 187 -2.43 -8.11 2.48
C PHE A 187 -1.21 -7.20 2.39
N ARG A 188 -0.66 -6.80 3.54
CA ARG A 188 0.70 -6.26 3.64
C ARG A 188 1.62 -7.41 4.03
N LEU A 189 2.59 -7.70 3.18
CA LEU A 189 3.53 -8.79 3.35
C LEU A 189 4.93 -8.25 3.61
N ALA A 190 5.67 -8.91 4.49
CA ALA A 190 7.12 -8.75 4.61
C ALA A 190 7.83 -10.04 4.15
N ARG A 191 9.07 -9.92 3.72
CA ARG A 191 9.94 -11.08 3.46
C ARG A 191 10.36 -11.72 4.79
N ALA A 192 10.34 -13.05 4.86
CA ALA A 192 10.80 -13.81 6.03
C ALA A 192 11.28 -15.20 5.61
N GLY A 193 12.52 -15.58 5.97
CA GLY A 193 13.06 -16.93 5.77
C GLY A 193 12.95 -17.46 4.33
N GLY A 194 13.20 -16.62 3.32
CA GLY A 194 13.04 -16.97 1.90
C GLY A 194 11.60 -16.94 1.37
N GLY A 195 10.60 -16.76 2.24
CA GLY A 195 9.19 -16.63 1.88
C GLY A 195 8.58 -15.29 2.31
N TYR A 196 7.32 -15.34 2.73
CA TYR A 196 6.54 -14.19 3.16
C TYR A 196 5.91 -14.40 4.54
N THR A 197 5.61 -13.29 5.20
CA THR A 197 4.77 -13.25 6.39
C THR A 197 3.80 -12.07 6.29
N VAL A 198 2.57 -12.26 6.76
CA VAL A 198 1.57 -11.20 6.83
C VAL A 198 1.94 -10.23 7.97
N LYS A 199 2.05 -8.95 7.64
CA LYS A 199 2.22 -7.84 8.59
C LYS A 199 0.89 -7.22 8.99
N ASP A 200 -0.03 -7.11 8.04
CA ASP A 200 -1.35 -6.55 8.26
C ASP A 200 -2.32 -7.02 7.17
N VAL A 201 -3.61 -6.99 7.47
CA VAL A 201 -4.68 -7.31 6.53
C VAL A 201 -5.69 -6.17 6.57
N ASN A 202 -6.07 -5.67 5.41
CA ASN A 202 -7.20 -4.77 5.25
C ASN A 202 -8.43 -5.57 4.86
N MET A 203 -9.50 -5.39 5.62
CA MET A 203 -10.84 -5.85 5.25
C MET A 203 -11.81 -4.68 5.38
N GLN A 204 -12.57 -4.43 4.32
CA GLN A 204 -13.60 -3.38 4.31
C GLN A 204 -13.06 -2.00 4.73
N GLY A 205 -11.82 -1.68 4.34
CA GLY A 205 -11.18 -0.41 4.67
C GLY A 205 -10.44 -0.40 6.00
N ILE A 206 -10.56 -1.43 6.83
CA ILE A 206 -9.96 -1.49 8.17
C ILE A 206 -8.71 -2.36 8.15
N TRP A 207 -7.57 -1.77 8.54
CA TRP A 207 -6.31 -2.48 8.80
C TRP A 207 -6.35 -3.12 10.19
N LEU A 208 -6.37 -4.44 10.26
CA LEU A 208 -6.64 -5.19 11.49
C LEU A 208 -5.53 -5.05 12.53
N ALA A 209 -4.26 -5.02 12.13
CA ALA A 209 -3.16 -4.81 13.07
C ALA A 209 -3.23 -3.42 13.71
N GLN A 210 -3.59 -2.39 12.92
CA GLN A 210 -3.80 -1.04 13.44
C GLN A 210 -5.00 -0.94 14.37
N GLN A 211 -6.10 -1.63 14.03
CA GLN A 211 -7.27 -1.69 14.89
C GLN A 211 -6.96 -2.37 16.24
N MET A 212 -6.20 -3.46 16.21
CA MET A 212 -5.75 -4.15 17.42
C MET A 212 -4.82 -3.25 18.25
N ARG A 213 -3.88 -2.54 17.60
CA ARG A 213 -3.02 -1.57 18.28
C ARG A 213 -3.84 -0.49 18.99
N SER A 214 -4.75 0.16 18.28
CA SER A 214 -5.63 1.19 18.86
C SER A 214 -6.39 0.67 20.08
N LYS A 215 -6.91 -0.57 20.00
CA LYS A 215 -7.61 -1.21 21.11
C LYS A 215 -6.68 -1.45 22.30
N PHE A 216 -5.49 -1.99 22.07
CA PHE A 216 -4.54 -2.34 23.12
C PHE A 216 -3.99 -1.08 23.80
N THR A 217 -3.50 -0.11 23.02
CA THR A 217 -3.01 1.16 23.56
C THR A 217 -4.11 1.91 24.30
N GLY A 218 -5.34 1.89 23.80
CA GLY A 218 -6.48 2.49 24.50
C GLY A 218 -6.80 1.80 25.83
N THR A 219 -6.71 0.46 25.89
CA THR A 219 -6.91 -0.28 27.15
C THR A 219 -5.80 0.00 28.16
N VAL A 220 -4.53 -0.03 27.74
CA VAL A 220 -3.39 0.27 28.62
C VAL A 220 -3.47 1.70 29.14
N SER A 221 -3.82 2.66 28.28
CA SER A 221 -3.99 4.06 28.69
C SER A 221 -5.03 4.26 29.77
N ARG A 222 -6.08 3.41 29.83
CA ARG A 222 -7.18 3.54 30.79
C ARG A 222 -7.03 2.67 32.03
N LYS A 223 -6.38 1.50 31.89
CA LYS A 223 -6.39 0.45 32.91
C LYS A 223 -5.01 -0.11 33.25
N GLY A 224 -3.95 0.48 32.70
CA GLY A 224 -2.58 -0.02 32.84
C GLY A 224 -2.35 -1.35 32.11
N ILE A 225 -1.13 -1.87 32.23
CA ILE A 225 -0.75 -3.13 31.58
C ILE A 225 -1.56 -4.31 32.14
N ASP A 226 -1.82 -4.35 33.45
CA ASP A 226 -2.64 -5.40 34.07
C ASP A 226 -4.08 -5.40 33.56
N GLY A 227 -4.64 -4.21 33.31
CA GLY A 227 -5.95 -4.08 32.68
C GLY A 227 -6.00 -4.60 31.24
N LEU A 228 -4.88 -4.55 30.51
CA LEU A 228 -4.78 -5.22 29.20
C LEU A 228 -4.78 -6.74 29.37
N PHE A 229 -4.04 -7.30 30.32
CA PHE A 229 -4.03 -8.75 30.57
C PHE A 229 -5.42 -9.26 30.93
N ALA A 230 -6.12 -8.57 31.84
CA ALA A 230 -7.51 -8.88 32.17
C ALA A 230 -8.44 -8.79 30.95
N TYR A 231 -8.24 -7.80 30.07
CA TYR A 231 -9.01 -7.66 28.84
C TYR A 231 -8.76 -8.79 27.83
N LEU A 232 -7.52 -9.29 27.72
CA LEU A 232 -7.17 -10.36 26.78
C LEU A 232 -7.59 -11.76 27.28
N GLY A 233 -7.72 -11.93 28.60
CA GLY A 233 -8.15 -13.17 29.23
C GLY A 233 -9.66 -13.39 29.29
N GLY A 234 -10.47 -12.37 29.00
CA GLY A 234 -11.95 -12.44 28.98
C GLY A 234 -12.54 -12.61 27.58
#